data_AF-A0A0F9CPS6-F1
#
_entry.id   AF-A0A0F9CPS6-F1
#
_cell.length_a   1.000
_cell.length_b   1.000
_cell.length_c   1.000
_cell.angle_alpha   90.00
_cell.angle_beta   90.00
_cell.angle_gamma   90.00
#
_symmetry.space_group_name_H-M   'P 1'
#
loop_
_entity.id
_entity.type
_entity.pdbx_description
1 polymer ?
#
loop_
_entity_poly.entity_id
_entity_poly.type
_entity_poly.pdbx_seq_one_letter_code
_entity_poly.pdbx_strand_id
1 'polypeptide(L)'
;HPLRYVIEMGRRYFLLEFNGTEPGFIALESREALMECLAQPRDVYLPVIFDRHALLDEPALRVACQASEPDSIQVFYVLRSERAQIWVIDERGSLFGWQPQATNRRYLLTSLLRFLENLTERRTLRNSDLPGALADVRCYEMVVNDGLWRSEYRPQVDSGAALPGFELQAVGVQEGGSRVRFDLYCGEQEFTVLQYGDQLIPAVAHYIHSLRQSREHYPVYLTDVHLPHDLDPRVYQQDIQTSQYLYYRTLLEDALSQELEAFSSKG
;
A
#
# COMPACT_ATOMS: atom_id res chain seq x y z
N HIS A 1 5.76 -26.22 5.57
CA HIS A 1 4.67 -25.24 5.35
C HIS A 1 4.79 -24.70 3.94
N PRO A 2 3.67 -24.47 3.24
CA PRO A 2 3.70 -23.86 1.91
C PRO A 2 4.32 -22.45 2.02
N LEU A 3 5.11 -22.07 1.03
CA LEU A 3 5.91 -20.85 1.03
C LEU A 3 6.13 -20.37 -0.41
N ARG A 4 6.58 -19.12 -0.52
CA ARG A 4 6.96 -18.48 -1.78
C ARG A 4 8.47 -18.29 -1.80
N TYR A 5 9.18 -19.14 -2.54
CA TYR A 5 10.63 -19.12 -2.59
C TYR A 5 11.12 -18.32 -3.78
N VAL A 6 11.89 -17.27 -3.53
CA VAL A 6 12.40 -16.36 -4.57
C VAL A 6 13.86 -16.64 -4.83
N ILE A 7 14.20 -16.97 -6.08
CA ILE A 7 15.57 -17.15 -6.55
C ILE A 7 15.90 -16.02 -7.52
N GLU A 8 17.07 -15.44 -7.38
CA GLU A 8 17.61 -14.47 -8.34
C GLU A 8 18.69 -15.14 -9.18
N MET A 9 18.60 -15.03 -10.51
CA MET A 9 19.65 -15.47 -11.42
C MET A 9 19.87 -14.41 -12.50
N GLY A 10 21.05 -13.80 -12.50
CA GLY A 10 21.35 -12.69 -13.40
C GLY A 10 20.55 -11.45 -13.02
N ARG A 11 19.60 -11.05 -13.87
CA ARG A 11 18.65 -9.94 -13.63
C ARG A 11 17.20 -10.41 -13.61
N ARG A 12 16.99 -11.71 -13.46
CA ARG A 12 15.69 -12.36 -13.48
C ARG A 12 15.40 -13.00 -12.14
N TYR A 13 14.12 -13.14 -11.84
CA TYR A 13 13.63 -13.77 -10.63
C TYR A 13 12.80 -14.99 -10.98
N PHE A 14 12.90 -16.01 -10.14
CA PHE A 14 12.08 -17.21 -10.22
C PHE A 14 11.34 -17.34 -8.90
N LEU A 15 10.02 -17.35 -8.98
CA LEU A 15 9.15 -17.59 -7.85
C LEU A 15 8.70 -19.05 -7.89
N LEU A 16 9.11 -19.80 -6.89
CA LEU A 16 8.72 -21.19 -6.68
C LEU A 16 7.66 -21.25 -5.57
N GLU A 17 6.53 -21.85 -5.89
CA GLU A 17 5.44 -22.11 -4.96
C GLU A 17 4.99 -23.56 -5.11
N PHE A 18 4.56 -24.21 -4.04
CA PHE A 18 4.00 -25.56 -4.13
C PHE A 18 2.47 -25.48 -4.10
N ASN A 19 1.82 -26.09 -5.09
CA ASN A 19 0.39 -26.35 -5.05
C ASN A 19 0.20 -27.84 -4.70
N GLY A 20 -0.04 -28.12 -3.42
CA GLY A 20 0.04 -29.50 -2.92
C GLY A 20 1.46 -30.05 -3.02
N THR A 21 1.66 -31.08 -3.84
CA THR A 21 2.97 -31.71 -4.08
C THR A 21 3.67 -31.21 -5.34
N GLU A 22 2.95 -30.49 -6.21
CA GLU A 22 3.49 -30.04 -7.50
C GLU A 22 4.12 -28.66 -7.36
N PRO A 23 5.41 -28.50 -7.77
CA PRO A 23 6.04 -27.20 -7.78
C PRO A 23 5.57 -26.37 -8.99
N GLY A 24 4.96 -25.23 -8.71
CA GLY A 24 4.72 -24.17 -9.67
C GLY A 24 5.94 -23.24 -9.75
N PHE A 25 6.27 -22.82 -10.96
CA PHE A 25 7.37 -21.89 -11.22
C PHE A 25 6.89 -20.73 -12.09
N ILE A 26 7.20 -19.52 -11.65
CA ILE A 26 6.95 -18.29 -12.40
C ILE A 26 8.31 -17.62 -12.67
N ALA A 27 8.62 -17.40 -13.94
CA ALA A 27 9.79 -16.63 -14.37
C ALA A 27 9.42 -15.15 -14.52
N LEU A 28 10.21 -14.27 -13.93
CA LEU A 28 9.97 -12.84 -13.82
C LEU A 28 11.20 -12.10 -14.36
N GLU A 29 10.99 -11.21 -15.32
CA GLU A 29 12.08 -10.61 -16.10
C GLU A 29 12.77 -9.43 -15.39
N SER A 30 12.17 -8.90 -14.32
CA SER A 30 12.70 -7.75 -13.57
C SER A 30 12.26 -7.74 -12.11
N ARG A 31 12.87 -6.84 -11.33
CA ARG A 31 12.52 -6.64 -9.91
C ARG A 31 11.12 -6.06 -9.77
N GLU A 32 10.74 -5.18 -10.69
CA GLU A 32 9.41 -4.62 -10.78
C GLU A 32 8.37 -5.73 -11.00
N ALA A 33 8.62 -6.65 -11.95
CA ALA A 33 7.75 -7.79 -12.19
C ALA A 33 7.64 -8.72 -10.96
N LEU A 34 8.75 -8.91 -10.23
CA LEU A 34 8.72 -9.64 -8.96
C LEU A 34 7.83 -8.96 -7.92
N MET A 35 7.98 -7.65 -7.73
CA MET A 35 7.16 -6.92 -6.75
C MET A 35 5.68 -6.92 -7.15
N GLU A 36 5.36 -6.75 -8.44
CA GLU A 36 3.99 -6.87 -8.97
C GLU A 36 3.40 -8.26 -8.72
N CYS A 37 4.21 -9.32 -8.90
CA CYS A 37 3.80 -10.70 -8.63
C CYS A 37 3.59 -10.96 -7.13
N LEU A 38 4.48 -10.46 -6.27
CA LEU A 38 4.39 -10.66 -4.81
C LEU A 38 3.25 -9.85 -4.17
N ALA A 39 2.81 -8.77 -4.82
CA ALA A 39 1.68 -7.94 -4.43
C ALA A 39 0.31 -8.55 -4.78
N GLN A 40 0.26 -9.59 -5.62
CA GLN A 40 -1.03 -10.18 -6.03
C GLN A 40 -1.79 -10.79 -4.84
N PRO A 41 -3.14 -10.73 -4.83
CA PRO A 41 -3.96 -11.31 -3.78
C PRO A 41 -3.77 -12.83 -3.63
N ARG A 42 -3.99 -13.35 -2.42
CA ARG A 42 -3.80 -14.76 -2.04
C ARG A 42 -4.94 -15.26 -1.17
N ASP A 43 -5.32 -16.52 -1.35
CA ASP A 43 -6.36 -17.16 -0.53
C ASP A 43 -5.88 -17.51 0.88
N VAL A 44 -4.59 -17.84 1.02
CA VAL A 44 -3.95 -18.27 2.26
C VAL A 44 -2.63 -17.56 2.47
N TYR A 45 -2.26 -17.34 3.73
CA TYR A 45 -0.98 -16.76 4.07
C TYR A 45 0.18 -17.65 3.59
N LEU A 46 1.09 -17.05 2.83
CA LEU A 46 2.32 -17.70 2.37
C LEU A 46 3.53 -16.77 2.55
N PRO A 47 4.48 -17.11 3.43
CA PRO A 47 5.67 -16.29 3.65
C PRO A 47 6.55 -16.26 2.40
N VAL A 48 7.18 -15.11 2.17
CA VAL A 48 8.20 -14.95 1.12
C VAL A 48 9.57 -15.26 1.70
N ILE A 49 10.30 -16.18 1.08
CA ILE A 49 11.66 -16.53 1.47
C ILE A 49 12.57 -16.33 0.28
N PHE A 50 13.52 -15.41 0.41
CA PHE A 50 14.57 -15.20 -0.59
C PHE A 50 15.67 -16.24 -0.43
N ASP A 51 16.17 -16.79 -1.55
CA ASP A 51 17.41 -17.54 -1.58
C ASP A 51 18.56 -16.73 -0.96
N ARG A 52 19.59 -17.42 -0.49
CA ARG A 52 20.75 -16.81 0.14
C ARG A 52 21.48 -15.80 -0.77
N HIS A 53 21.36 -15.93 -2.09
CA HIS A 53 21.97 -15.02 -3.07
C HIS A 53 20.98 -14.06 -3.73
N ALA A 54 19.70 -14.10 -3.37
CA ALA A 54 18.69 -13.21 -3.94
C ALA A 54 18.54 -11.91 -3.13
N LEU A 55 18.36 -10.79 -3.83
CA LEU A 55 18.08 -9.45 -3.30
C LEU A 55 19.15 -8.99 -2.28
N LEU A 56 20.42 -9.29 -2.54
CA LEU A 56 21.52 -8.91 -1.63
C LEU A 56 21.70 -7.39 -1.52
N ASP A 57 21.24 -6.64 -2.52
CA ASP A 57 21.21 -5.18 -2.55
C ASP A 57 20.05 -4.57 -1.73
N GLU A 58 19.04 -5.37 -1.36
CA GLU A 58 17.87 -4.95 -0.57
C GLU A 58 17.73 -5.74 0.75
N PRO A 59 18.73 -5.70 1.64
CA PRO A 59 18.73 -6.50 2.88
C PRO A 59 17.58 -6.16 3.83
N ALA A 60 17.10 -4.91 3.84
CA ALA A 60 15.96 -4.51 4.67
C ALA A 60 14.67 -5.23 4.24
N LEU A 61 14.42 -5.37 2.94
CA LEU A 61 13.27 -6.12 2.43
C LEU A 61 13.32 -7.60 2.83
N ARG A 62 14.51 -8.20 2.76
CA ARG A 62 14.70 -9.60 3.16
C ARG A 62 14.37 -9.80 4.65
N VAL A 63 14.81 -8.88 5.50
CA VAL A 63 14.47 -8.90 6.94
C VAL A 63 12.98 -8.69 7.16
N ALA A 64 12.32 -7.78 6.41
CA ALA A 64 10.87 -7.57 6.50
C ALA A 64 10.09 -8.86 6.18
N CYS A 65 10.44 -9.56 5.08
CA CYS A 65 9.80 -10.83 4.73
C CYS A 65 10.05 -11.94 5.77
N GLN A 66 11.25 -11.99 6.36
CA GLN A 66 11.58 -12.93 7.43
C GLN A 66 10.82 -12.65 8.74
N ALA A 67 10.56 -11.39 9.03
CA ALA A 67 9.83 -10.96 10.23
C ALA A 67 8.30 -11.07 10.08
N SER A 68 7.79 -11.30 8.87
CA SER A 68 6.35 -11.31 8.62
C SER A 68 5.64 -12.48 9.30
N GLU A 69 4.51 -12.16 9.93
CA GLU A 69 3.59 -13.11 10.56
C GLU A 69 2.24 -13.18 9.82
N PRO A 70 1.52 -14.32 9.87
CA PRO A 70 0.16 -14.42 9.37
C PRO A 70 -0.83 -13.54 10.13
N ASP A 71 -2.02 -13.32 9.56
CA ASP A 71 -3.18 -12.71 10.21
C ASP A 71 -2.90 -11.32 10.82
N SER A 72 -1.97 -10.56 10.22
CA SER A 72 -1.67 -9.18 10.59
C SER A 72 -1.25 -8.37 9.37
N ILE A 73 -1.50 -7.06 9.40
CA ILE A 73 -0.99 -6.13 8.40
C ILE A 73 0.28 -5.50 8.98
N GLN A 74 1.42 -5.73 8.33
CA GLN A 74 2.72 -5.35 8.86
C GLN A 74 3.38 -4.32 7.95
N VAL A 75 3.61 -3.12 8.48
CA VAL A 75 4.28 -2.01 7.82
C VAL A 75 5.76 -2.03 8.24
N PHE A 76 6.65 -2.13 7.26
CA PHE A 76 8.09 -2.02 7.43
C PHE A 76 8.59 -0.80 6.67
N TYR A 77 9.43 0.03 7.30
CA TYR A 77 9.93 1.23 6.64
C TYR A 77 11.39 1.54 6.93
N VAL A 78 12.05 2.18 5.95
CA VAL A 78 13.38 2.80 6.08
C VAL A 78 13.23 4.28 5.73
N LEU A 79 13.72 5.18 6.59
CA LEU A 79 13.78 6.61 6.29
C LEU A 79 15.19 6.99 5.84
N ARG A 80 15.31 7.53 4.61
CA ARG A 80 16.58 8.01 4.04
C ARG A 80 16.44 9.47 3.62
N SER A 81 16.91 10.38 4.46
CA SER A 81 16.83 11.84 4.24
C SER A 81 15.42 12.28 3.80
N GLU A 82 15.21 12.50 2.50
CA GLU A 82 13.98 13.00 1.85
C GLU A 82 13.11 11.91 1.21
N ARG A 83 13.51 10.63 1.30
CA ARG A 83 12.72 9.51 0.79
C ARG A 83 12.47 8.48 1.89
N ALA A 84 11.30 7.88 1.86
CA ALA A 84 11.02 6.67 2.60
C ALA A 84 11.02 5.50 1.63
N GLN A 85 11.42 4.33 2.12
CA GLN A 85 11.10 3.06 1.50
C GLN A 85 10.09 2.37 2.41
N ILE A 86 8.94 1.99 1.87
CA ILE A 86 7.88 1.35 2.64
C ILE A 86 7.56 0.00 2.00
N TRP A 87 7.35 -0.99 2.85
CA TRP A 87 6.78 -2.29 2.49
C TRP A 87 5.64 -2.61 3.43
N VAL A 88 4.52 -3.05 2.88
CA VAL A 88 3.40 -3.59 3.64
C VAL A 88 3.26 -5.06 3.25
N ILE A 89 3.33 -5.93 4.26
CA ILE A 89 3.02 -7.35 4.12
C ILE A 89 1.67 -7.56 4.78
N ASP A 90 0.67 -7.91 3.99
CA ASP A 90 -0.71 -7.99 4.47
C ASP A 90 -1.07 -9.33 5.12
N GLU A 91 -2.34 -9.46 5.52
CA GLU A 91 -2.86 -10.60 6.26
C GLU A 91 -2.74 -11.96 5.54
N ARG A 92 -2.59 -11.97 4.21
CA ARG A 92 -2.32 -13.20 3.41
C ARG A 92 -0.90 -13.25 2.87
N GLY A 93 -0.04 -12.36 3.35
CA GLY A 93 1.37 -12.29 3.03
C GLY A 93 1.68 -11.53 1.74
N SER A 94 0.71 -10.96 1.03
CA SER A 94 1.02 -10.19 -0.18
C SER A 94 1.88 -8.98 0.18
N LEU A 95 2.95 -8.79 -0.58
CA LEU A 95 3.99 -7.80 -0.33
C LEU A 95 3.82 -6.64 -1.30
N PHE A 96 3.44 -5.48 -0.77
CA PHE A 96 3.30 -4.25 -1.52
C PHE A 96 4.37 -3.26 -1.08
N GLY A 97 5.13 -2.67 -2.02
CA GLY A 97 6.23 -1.76 -1.69
C GLY A 97 6.30 -0.56 -2.61
N TRP A 98 6.63 0.61 -2.05
CA TRP A 98 6.77 1.87 -2.77
C TRP A 98 7.78 2.81 -2.10
N GLN A 99 8.17 3.87 -2.80
CA GLN A 99 9.20 4.80 -2.36
C GLN A 99 8.71 6.27 -2.41
N PRO A 100 7.92 6.74 -1.43
CA PRO A 100 7.41 8.11 -1.46
C PRO A 100 8.47 9.12 -1.03
N GLN A 101 8.27 10.38 -1.42
CA GLN A 101 8.96 11.50 -0.80
C GLN A 101 8.52 11.62 0.67
N ALA A 102 9.47 11.87 1.56
CA ALA A 102 9.25 11.91 2.99
C ALA A 102 9.48 13.31 3.58
N THR A 103 8.98 14.35 2.88
CA THR A 103 9.08 15.77 3.30
C THR A 103 8.62 15.98 4.75
N ASN A 104 7.56 15.25 5.15
CA ASN A 104 7.18 15.12 6.54
C ASN A 104 6.94 13.64 6.89
N ARG A 105 7.94 13.05 7.55
CA ARG A 105 7.96 11.64 7.97
C ARG A 105 6.78 11.25 8.85
N ARG A 106 6.36 12.17 9.74
CA ARG A 106 5.23 11.93 10.64
C ARG A 106 3.93 11.82 9.85
N TYR A 107 3.66 12.74 8.92
CA TYR A 107 2.42 12.70 8.13
C TYR A 107 2.35 11.51 7.19
N LEU A 108 3.46 11.13 6.56
CA LEU A 108 3.53 9.95 5.71
C LEU A 108 3.12 8.68 6.48
N LEU A 109 3.73 8.44 7.65
CA LEU A 109 3.44 7.24 8.44
C LEU A 109 2.06 7.31 9.10
N THR A 110 1.68 8.44 9.70
CA THR A 110 0.37 8.59 10.36
C THR A 110 -0.79 8.44 9.35
N SER A 111 -0.67 8.97 8.13
CA SER A 111 -1.71 8.81 7.10
C SER A 111 -1.84 7.36 6.61
N LEU A 112 -0.72 6.66 6.41
CA LEU A 112 -0.73 5.24 6.05
C LEU A 112 -1.32 4.37 7.17
N LEU A 113 -0.92 4.61 8.42
CA LEU A 113 -1.45 3.84 9.55
C LEU A 113 -2.94 4.08 9.74
N ARG A 114 -3.41 5.34 9.65
CA ARG A 114 -4.84 5.66 9.69
C ARG A 114 -5.62 4.97 8.58
N PHE A 115 -5.08 4.95 7.37
CA PHE A 115 -5.68 4.22 6.26
C PHE A 115 -5.86 2.74 6.58
N LEU A 116 -4.80 2.07 7.04
CA LEU A 116 -4.85 0.65 7.39
C LEU A 116 -5.79 0.37 8.58
N GLU A 117 -5.80 1.23 9.59
CA GLU A 117 -6.72 1.15 10.73
C GLU A 117 -8.19 1.28 10.31
N ASN A 118 -8.50 2.23 9.41
CA ASN A 118 -9.85 2.37 8.85
C ASN A 118 -10.27 1.12 8.06
N LEU A 119 -9.34 0.49 7.33
CA LEU A 119 -9.61 -0.77 6.63
C LEU A 119 -9.95 -1.90 7.63
N THR A 120 -9.18 -2.05 8.70
CA THR A 120 -9.38 -3.13 9.69
C THR A 120 -10.64 -2.90 10.52
N GLU A 121 -10.94 -1.67 10.90
CA GLU A 121 -12.19 -1.30 11.60
C GLU A 121 -13.41 -1.63 10.73
N ARG A 122 -13.40 -1.22 9.45
CA ARG A 122 -14.50 -1.52 8.52
C ARG A 122 -14.71 -3.02 8.32
N ARG A 123 -13.63 -3.81 8.22
CA ARG A 123 -13.73 -5.28 8.15
C ARG A 123 -14.33 -5.86 9.43
N THR A 124 -13.95 -5.32 10.59
CA THR A 124 -14.50 -5.73 11.90
C THR A 124 -16.01 -5.49 11.96
N LEU A 125 -16.46 -4.30 11.55
CA LEU A 125 -17.89 -3.95 11.53
C LEU A 125 -18.70 -4.81 10.57
N ARG A 126 -18.12 -5.23 9.43
CA ARG A 126 -18.78 -6.13 8.47
C ARG A 126 -18.84 -7.58 8.95
N ASN A 127 -17.84 -8.03 9.70
CA ASN A 127 -17.65 -9.42 10.11
C ASN A 127 -17.95 -9.65 11.60
N SER A 128 -18.88 -8.89 12.19
CA SER A 128 -19.20 -8.89 13.63
C SER A 128 -19.57 -10.26 14.21
N ASP A 129 -19.95 -11.21 13.37
CA ASP A 129 -20.39 -12.57 13.76
C ASP A 129 -19.24 -13.60 13.82
N LEU A 130 -18.00 -13.22 13.48
CA LEU A 130 -16.81 -14.09 13.50
C LEU A 130 -15.79 -13.58 14.53
N PRO A 131 -15.84 -14.06 15.80
CA PRO A 131 -14.84 -13.72 16.79
C PRO A 131 -13.52 -14.43 16.47
N GLY A 132 -12.46 -13.68 16.12
CA GLY A 132 -11.09 -14.17 16.30
C GLY A 132 -10.06 -14.01 15.17
N ALA A 133 -10.33 -13.29 14.07
CA ALA A 133 -9.30 -13.05 13.05
C ALA A 133 -9.30 -11.58 12.59
N LEU A 134 -8.99 -10.68 13.52
CA LEU A 134 -8.77 -9.27 13.18
C LEU A 134 -7.28 -9.08 12.93
N ALA A 135 -6.94 -8.72 11.70
CA ALA A 135 -5.59 -8.36 11.36
C ALA A 135 -5.21 -7.07 12.10
N ASP A 136 -4.33 -7.18 13.08
CA ASP A 136 -3.74 -6.04 13.78
C ASP A 136 -2.77 -5.32 12.84
N VAL A 137 -2.70 -3.99 12.94
CA VAL A 137 -1.77 -3.17 12.15
C VAL A 137 -0.51 -2.96 12.98
N ARG A 138 0.61 -3.54 12.52
CA ARG A 138 1.89 -3.47 13.22
C ARG A 138 2.90 -2.68 12.40
N CYS A 139 3.66 -1.81 13.06
CA CYS A 139 4.62 -0.93 12.41
C CYS A 139 6.04 -1.20 12.92
N TYR A 140 6.98 -1.32 11.98
CA TYR A 140 8.37 -1.64 12.25
C TYR A 140 9.31 -0.69 11.48
N GLU A 141 10.25 -0.11 12.20
CA GLU A 141 11.37 0.60 11.59
C GLU A 141 12.48 -0.40 11.27
N MET A 142 12.98 -0.35 10.05
CA MET A 142 14.15 -1.13 9.63
C MET A 142 15.40 -0.35 10.01
N VAL A 143 16.14 -0.87 10.99
CA VAL A 143 17.35 -0.24 11.53
C VAL A 143 18.58 -1.10 11.27
N VAL A 144 19.76 -0.48 11.26
CA VAL A 144 21.04 -1.19 11.23
C VAL A 144 21.64 -1.16 12.62
N ASN A 145 21.84 -2.34 13.21
CA ASN A 145 22.52 -2.52 14.50
C ASN A 145 23.68 -3.49 14.32
N ASP A 146 24.88 -3.10 14.75
CA ASP A 146 26.14 -3.85 14.55
C ASP A 146 26.38 -4.28 13.09
N GLY A 147 26.01 -3.43 12.14
CA GLY A 147 26.14 -3.71 10.70
C GLY A 147 25.10 -4.70 10.14
N LEU A 148 24.14 -5.15 10.95
CA LEU A 148 23.07 -6.06 10.54
C LEU A 148 21.71 -5.35 10.56
N TRP A 149 20.91 -5.60 9.53
CA TRP A 149 19.54 -5.12 9.46
C TRP A 149 18.64 -5.86 10.45
N ARG A 150 17.76 -5.12 11.13
CA ARG A 150 16.74 -5.65 12.05
C ARG A 150 15.46 -4.83 11.93
N SER A 151 14.32 -5.48 12.17
CA SER A 151 13.04 -4.81 12.36
C SER A 151 12.85 -4.46 13.84
N GLU A 152 12.71 -3.18 14.15
CA GLU A 152 12.34 -2.71 15.48
C GLU A 152 10.88 -2.31 15.51
N TYR A 153 10.11 -2.89 16.43
CA TYR A 153 8.72 -2.52 16.62
C TYR A 153 8.60 -1.06 17.06
N ARG A 154 7.74 -0.30 16.39
CA ARG A 154 7.42 1.09 16.70
C ARG A 154 5.92 1.15 17.02
N PRO A 155 5.53 1.07 18.31
CA PRO A 155 4.14 1.20 18.68
C PRO A 155 3.62 2.57 18.24
N GLN A 156 2.52 2.54 17.50
CA GLN A 156 1.68 3.63 16.99
C GLN A 156 2.23 5.06 17.20
N VAL A 157 2.64 5.69 16.09
CA VAL A 157 2.96 7.12 16.04
C VAL A 157 1.64 7.90 15.99
N ASP A 158 1.03 8.11 17.16
CA ASP A 158 0.04 9.16 17.41
C ASP A 158 -1.09 9.22 16.33
N SER A 159 -1.81 8.11 16.15
CA SER A 159 -2.93 7.98 15.17
C SER A 159 -4.05 9.01 15.39
N GLY A 160 -4.19 9.51 16.63
CA GLY A 160 -5.10 10.58 17.02
C GLY A 160 -4.57 12.01 16.79
N ALA A 161 -3.32 12.17 16.35
CA ALA A 161 -2.82 13.49 15.98
C ALA A 161 -3.58 14.01 14.75
N ALA A 162 -4.05 15.25 14.83
CA ALA A 162 -4.60 15.92 13.66
C ALA A 162 -3.53 15.93 12.56
N LEU A 163 -3.83 15.29 11.43
CA LEU A 163 -3.04 15.47 10.22
C LEU A 163 -3.31 16.91 9.75
N PRO A 164 -2.32 17.81 9.68
CA PRO A 164 -2.50 19.08 9.02
C PRO A 164 -2.51 18.81 7.53
N GLY A 165 -3.67 19.01 6.93
CA GLY A 165 -3.95 18.58 5.57
C GLY A 165 -5.27 17.83 5.54
N PHE A 166 -6.01 18.04 4.45
CA PHE A 166 -7.37 17.55 4.29
C PHE A 166 -7.42 16.04 4.29
N GLU A 167 -8.42 15.46 4.95
CA GLU A 167 -8.72 14.05 4.83
C GLU A 167 -9.29 13.83 3.43
N LEU A 168 -8.49 13.17 2.59
CA LEU A 168 -8.91 12.78 1.26
C LEU A 168 -9.36 11.32 1.29
N GLN A 169 -10.59 11.10 0.84
CA GLN A 169 -11.19 9.77 0.72
C GLN A 169 -11.53 9.50 -0.74
N ALA A 170 -11.47 8.23 -1.13
CA ALA A 170 -11.89 7.79 -2.45
C ALA A 170 -12.99 6.73 -2.35
N VAL A 171 -13.98 6.82 -3.24
CA VAL A 171 -15.04 5.82 -3.37
C VAL A 171 -15.02 5.27 -4.78
N GLY A 172 -14.72 3.99 -4.90
CA GLY A 172 -14.69 3.28 -6.16
C GLY A 172 -16.09 3.13 -6.75
N VAL A 173 -16.24 3.58 -8.00
CA VAL A 173 -17.45 3.49 -8.80
C VAL A 173 -17.17 2.55 -9.97
N GLN A 174 -17.98 1.50 -10.07
CA GLN A 174 -17.89 0.51 -11.14
C GLN A 174 -18.93 0.83 -12.22
N GLU A 175 -18.48 1.24 -13.41
CA GLU A 175 -19.36 1.50 -14.57
C GLU A 175 -19.29 0.33 -15.56
N GLY A 176 -20.04 -0.75 -15.29
CA GLY A 176 -20.07 -1.93 -16.15
C GLY A 176 -18.73 -2.67 -16.18
N GLY A 177 -18.26 -3.08 -17.37
CA GLY A 177 -17.03 -3.87 -17.55
C GLY A 177 -15.73 -3.07 -17.63
N SER A 178 -15.76 -1.77 -17.35
CA SER A 178 -14.56 -0.92 -17.38
C SER A 178 -13.70 -1.09 -16.14
N ARG A 179 -12.49 -0.51 -16.18
CA ARG A 179 -11.68 -0.30 -14.97
C ARG A 179 -12.46 0.56 -13.97
N VAL A 180 -12.33 0.26 -12.67
CA VAL A 180 -12.91 1.05 -11.58
C VAL A 180 -12.46 2.52 -11.68
N ARG A 181 -13.42 3.44 -11.54
CA ARG A 181 -13.18 4.89 -11.41
C ARG A 181 -13.43 5.30 -9.96
N PHE A 182 -13.06 6.52 -9.58
CA PHE A 182 -13.16 6.97 -8.20
C PHE A 182 -13.80 8.34 -8.10
N ASP A 183 -14.81 8.45 -7.25
CA ASP A 183 -15.25 9.72 -6.69
C ASP A 183 -14.31 10.08 -5.53
N LEU A 184 -13.95 11.36 -5.40
CA LEU A 184 -13.01 11.85 -4.39
C LEU A 184 -13.69 12.87 -3.46
N TYR A 185 -13.42 12.76 -2.17
CA TYR A 185 -13.96 13.61 -1.12
C TYR A 185 -12.82 14.27 -0.36
N CYS A 186 -12.76 15.60 -0.39
CA CYS A 186 -11.75 16.40 0.31
C CYS A 186 -12.45 17.22 1.40
N GLY A 187 -12.53 16.67 2.61
CA GLY A 187 -13.44 17.16 3.63
C GLY A 187 -14.90 17.07 3.15
N GLU A 188 -15.64 18.17 3.22
CA GLU A 188 -17.04 18.24 2.77
C GLU A 188 -17.20 18.41 1.24
N GLN A 189 -16.10 18.64 0.51
CA GLN A 189 -16.17 18.87 -0.94
C GLN A 189 -16.08 17.55 -1.70
N GLU A 190 -17.12 17.27 -2.49
CA GLU A 190 -17.23 16.10 -3.36
C GLU A 190 -16.80 16.41 -4.80
N PHE A 191 -16.13 15.45 -5.43
CA PHE A 191 -15.74 15.43 -6.84
C PHE A 191 -16.11 14.08 -7.45
N THR A 192 -17.14 14.06 -8.30
CA THR A 192 -17.62 12.81 -8.89
C THR A 192 -17.17 12.62 -10.34
N VAL A 193 -17.02 11.37 -10.72
CA VAL A 193 -16.75 10.93 -12.10
C VAL A 193 -17.84 11.43 -13.04
N LEU A 194 -19.09 11.41 -12.60
CA LEU A 194 -20.24 11.89 -13.38
C LEU A 194 -20.10 13.37 -13.74
N GLN A 195 -19.62 14.19 -12.80
CA GLN A 195 -19.49 15.63 -13.00
C GLN A 195 -18.22 16.01 -13.78
N TYR A 196 -17.08 15.40 -13.43
CA TYR A 196 -15.77 15.85 -13.90
C TYR A 196 -15.16 14.95 -14.98
N GLY A 197 -15.61 13.71 -15.12
CA GLY A 197 -15.05 12.74 -16.06
C GLY A 197 -13.53 12.64 -15.93
N ASP A 198 -12.82 12.96 -17.00
CA ASP A 198 -11.35 12.89 -17.05
C ASP A 198 -10.66 14.11 -16.40
N GLN A 199 -11.43 15.14 -16.03
CA GLN A 199 -10.93 16.32 -15.31
C GLN A 199 -10.99 16.16 -13.79
N LEU A 200 -11.36 14.98 -13.28
CA LEU A 200 -11.53 14.75 -11.84
C LEU A 200 -10.23 14.99 -11.07
N ILE A 201 -9.13 14.34 -11.47
CA ILE A 201 -7.83 14.49 -10.79
C ILE A 201 -7.32 15.95 -10.87
N PRO A 202 -7.31 16.63 -12.04
CA PRO A 202 -6.97 18.05 -12.12
C PRO A 202 -7.83 18.96 -11.24
N ALA A 203 -9.15 18.74 -11.18
CA ALA A 203 -10.07 19.54 -10.38
C ALA A 203 -9.79 19.40 -8.88
N VAL A 204 -9.57 18.17 -8.41
CA VAL A 204 -9.22 17.88 -7.01
C VAL A 204 -7.84 18.47 -6.66
N ALA A 205 -6.84 18.28 -7.53
CA ALA A 205 -5.51 18.86 -7.35
C ALA A 205 -5.55 20.40 -7.27
N HIS A 206 -6.32 21.05 -8.16
CA HIS A 206 -6.52 22.50 -8.12
C HIS A 206 -7.20 22.95 -6.82
N TYR A 207 -8.22 22.24 -6.36
CA TYR A 207 -8.89 22.53 -5.09
C TYR A 207 -7.92 22.40 -3.90
N ILE A 208 -7.19 21.28 -3.80
CA ILE A 208 -6.17 21.07 -2.76
C ILE A 208 -5.11 22.17 -2.81
N HIS A 209 -4.63 22.55 -4.00
CA HIS A 209 -3.67 23.64 -4.17
C HIS A 209 -4.22 24.96 -3.65
N SER A 210 -5.47 25.30 -3.95
CA SER A 210 -6.12 26.54 -3.48
C SER A 210 -6.26 26.63 -1.97
N LEU A 211 -6.35 25.47 -1.30
CA LEU A 211 -6.48 25.38 0.15
C LEU A 211 -5.13 25.43 0.89
N ARG A 212 -4.01 25.21 0.20
CA ARG A 212 -2.67 25.28 0.80
C ARG A 212 -2.33 26.73 1.13
N GLN A 213 -2.46 27.09 2.40
CA GLN A 213 -2.07 28.41 2.92
C GLN A 213 -0.54 28.60 2.96
N SER A 214 0.23 27.52 2.98
CA SER A 214 1.70 27.55 2.99
C SER A 214 2.27 27.28 1.59
N ARG A 215 3.44 27.86 1.30
CA ARG A 215 4.28 27.49 0.14
C ARG A 215 4.91 26.09 0.29
N GLU A 216 4.46 25.27 1.23
CA GLU A 216 5.05 23.96 1.47
C GLU A 216 4.49 22.94 0.49
N HIS A 217 5.41 22.23 -0.17
CA HIS A 217 5.10 21.14 -1.07
C HIS A 217 5.13 19.83 -0.29
N TYR A 218 3.97 19.40 0.22
CA TYR A 218 3.82 18.04 0.77
C TYR A 218 2.96 17.16 -0.15
N PRO A 219 3.21 15.83 -0.19
CA PRO A 219 2.37 14.91 -0.95
C PRO A 219 0.94 14.86 -0.41
N VAL A 220 -0.01 14.48 -1.27
CA VAL A 220 -1.39 14.21 -0.84
C VAL A 220 -1.48 12.76 -0.40
N TYR A 221 -2.12 12.53 0.75
CA TYR A 221 -2.34 11.19 1.27
C TYR A 221 -3.83 10.90 1.38
N LEU A 222 -4.25 9.73 0.90
CA LEU A 222 -5.59 9.22 1.13
C LEU A 222 -5.64 8.51 2.48
N THR A 223 -6.63 8.88 3.28
CA THR A 223 -6.92 8.28 4.60
C THR A 223 -8.00 7.20 4.52
N ASP A 224 -8.76 7.13 3.43
CA ASP A 224 -9.67 6.02 3.17
C ASP A 224 -9.88 5.77 1.67
N VAL A 225 -10.09 4.50 1.31
CA VAL A 225 -10.47 4.06 -0.04
C VAL A 225 -11.54 2.99 0.11
N HIS A 226 -12.72 3.25 -0.45
CA HIS A 226 -13.79 2.26 -0.60
C HIS A 226 -13.67 1.63 -1.97
N LEU A 227 -13.65 0.29 -2.00
CA LEU A 227 -13.59 -0.48 -3.23
C LEU A 227 -14.89 -1.28 -3.39
N PRO A 228 -15.44 -1.36 -4.62
CA PRO A 228 -16.63 -2.14 -4.89
C PRO A 228 -16.32 -3.64 -4.84
N HIS A 229 -17.24 -4.46 -4.34
CA HIS A 229 -17.04 -5.91 -4.16
C HIS A 229 -16.91 -6.70 -5.46
N ASP A 230 -17.30 -6.10 -6.59
CA ASP A 230 -17.23 -6.64 -7.95
C ASP A 230 -16.05 -6.06 -8.76
N LEU A 231 -14.97 -5.65 -8.07
CA LEU A 231 -13.70 -5.21 -8.66
C LEU A 231 -13.19 -6.10 -9.80
N ASP A 232 -13.31 -7.41 -9.63
CA ASP A 232 -13.21 -8.37 -10.72
C ASP A 232 -14.63 -8.84 -11.08
N PRO A 233 -15.15 -8.50 -12.27
CA PRO A 233 -16.48 -8.93 -12.72
C PRO A 233 -16.64 -10.46 -12.75
N ARG A 234 -15.54 -11.22 -12.67
CA ARG A 234 -15.53 -12.69 -12.71
C ARG A 234 -15.51 -13.32 -11.32
N VAL A 235 -15.17 -12.57 -10.27
CA VAL A 235 -15.01 -13.08 -8.91
C VAL A 235 -15.63 -12.08 -7.94
N TYR A 236 -16.75 -12.46 -7.32
CA TYR A 236 -17.26 -11.69 -6.18
C TYR A 236 -16.30 -11.83 -5.00
N GLN A 237 -15.69 -10.72 -4.58
CA GLN A 237 -14.75 -10.70 -3.47
C GLN A 237 -15.46 -10.16 -2.22
N GLN A 238 -15.90 -11.07 -1.35
CA GLN A 238 -16.51 -10.69 -0.07
C GLN A 238 -15.55 -9.86 0.79
N ASP A 239 -14.26 -10.21 0.77
CA ASP A 239 -13.18 -9.53 1.46
C ASP A 239 -12.05 -9.18 0.48
N ILE A 240 -12.06 -7.94 -0.03
CA ILE A 240 -10.95 -7.40 -0.82
C ILE A 240 -9.71 -7.31 0.07
N GLN A 241 -8.57 -7.79 -0.42
CA GLN A 241 -7.33 -7.88 0.34
C GLN A 241 -6.62 -6.53 0.45
N THR A 242 -5.85 -6.31 1.53
CA THR A 242 -5.21 -5.01 1.82
C THR A 242 -4.28 -4.54 0.70
N SER A 243 -3.54 -5.47 0.08
CA SER A 243 -2.71 -5.19 -1.10
C SER A 243 -3.46 -4.51 -2.26
N GLN A 244 -4.73 -4.85 -2.50
CA GLN A 244 -5.55 -4.21 -3.53
C GLN A 244 -5.93 -2.78 -3.16
N TYR A 245 -6.27 -2.55 -1.88
CA TYR A 245 -6.52 -1.20 -1.35
C TYR A 245 -5.28 -0.31 -1.47
N LEU A 246 -4.10 -0.84 -1.14
CA LEU A 246 -2.82 -0.13 -1.28
C LEU A 246 -2.47 0.19 -2.73
N TYR A 247 -2.77 -0.72 -3.66
CA TYR A 247 -2.60 -0.47 -5.10
C TYR A 247 -3.39 0.75 -5.56
N TYR A 248 -4.69 0.80 -5.27
CA TYR A 248 -5.53 1.93 -5.67
C TYR A 248 -5.20 3.22 -4.93
N ARG A 249 -4.89 3.13 -3.63
CA ARG A 249 -4.40 4.27 -2.85
C ARG A 249 -3.19 4.90 -3.49
N THR A 250 -2.15 4.11 -3.77
CA THR A 250 -0.89 4.60 -4.36
C THR A 250 -1.12 5.20 -5.74
N LEU A 251 -1.94 4.55 -6.57
CA LEU A 251 -2.27 5.06 -7.90
C LEU A 251 -2.96 6.44 -7.86
N LEU A 252 -3.88 6.65 -6.92
CA LEU A 252 -4.57 7.93 -6.75
C LEU A 252 -3.62 9.00 -6.17
N GLU A 253 -2.82 8.65 -5.17
CA GLU A 253 -1.81 9.56 -4.58
C GLU A 253 -0.79 10.03 -5.60
N ASP A 254 -0.30 9.12 -6.45
CA ASP A 254 0.67 9.44 -7.52
C ASP A 254 0.04 10.36 -8.57
N ALA A 255 -1.19 10.09 -9.01
CA ALA A 255 -1.89 10.91 -9.99
C ALA A 255 -2.14 12.34 -9.47
N LEU A 256 -2.54 12.49 -8.21
CA LEU A 256 -2.74 13.80 -7.58
C LEU A 256 -1.42 14.54 -7.37
N SER A 257 -0.37 13.83 -6.98
CA SER A 257 0.95 14.42 -6.76
C SER A 257 1.54 14.97 -8.06
N GLN A 258 1.39 14.25 -9.17
CA GLN A 258 1.82 14.70 -10.50
C GLN A 258 1.14 16.01 -10.92
N GLU A 259 -0.18 16.13 -10.74
CA GLU A 259 -0.90 17.38 -11.06
C GLU A 259 -0.47 18.54 -10.13
N LEU A 260 -0.21 18.27 -8.85
CA LEU A 260 0.24 19.29 -7.89
C LEU A 260 1.65 19.82 -8.17
N GLU A 261 2.55 18.96 -8.65
CA GLU A 261 3.88 19.37 -9.11
C GLU A 261 3.80 20.30 -10.33
N ALA A 262 2.81 20.11 -11.21
CA ALA A 262 2.58 20.97 -12.37
C ALA A 262 2.18 22.42 -12.00
N PHE A 263 1.50 22.64 -10.86
CA PHE A 263 1.23 23.99 -10.34
C PHE A 263 2.48 24.65 -9.74
N SER A 264 3.37 23.84 -9.17
CA SER A 264 4.57 24.30 -8.47
C SER A 264 5.69 24.76 -9.42
N SER A 265 5.68 24.28 -10.66
CA SER A 265 6.66 24.64 -11.71
C SER A 265 6.29 25.89 -12.52
N LYS A 266 5.07 26.44 -12.32
CA LYS A 266 4.56 27.61 -13.05
C LYS A 266 4.53 28.92 -12.23
N GLY A 267 4.90 28.87 -10.96
CA GLY A 267 4.97 30.04 -10.05
C GLY A 267 6.41 30.40 -9.69
#